data_AF-A0A7K2P9A8-F1
#
_entry.id   AF-A0A7K2P9A8-F1
#
_cell.length_a   1.000
_cell.length_b   1.000
_cell.length_c   1.000
_cell.angle_alpha   90.00
_cell.angle_beta   90.00
_cell.angle_gamma   90.00
#
_symmetry.space_group_name_H-M   'P 1'
#
loop_
_entity.id
_entity.type
_entity.pdbx_description
1 polymer ?
#
loop_
_entity_poly.entity_id
_entity_poly.type
_entity_poly.pdbx_seq_one_letter_code
_entity_poly.pdbx_strand_id
1 'polypeptide(L)'
;DREAARVTVDRYVPMPASASFPSGHTAAAVAFATAVGVVLPEAAVPLGALASAVGYSRVHTGVHYPGDVAAGAVLGIASAAAALAAAPARVRQPSTFTAW
;
A
#
# COMPACT_ATOMS: atom_id res chain seq x y z
N ASP A 1 -14.11 -13.86 20.59
CA ASP A 1 -14.87 -15.08 20.87
C ASP A 1 -15.78 -15.40 19.68
N ARG A 2 -15.26 -16.19 18.73
CA ARG A 2 -15.92 -16.59 17.47
C ARG A 2 -16.41 -18.04 17.53
N GLU A 3 -16.38 -18.68 18.70
CA GLU A 3 -16.86 -20.05 18.88
C GLU A 3 -18.40 -20.17 18.83
N ALA A 4 -19.12 -19.08 19.11
CA ALA A 4 -20.59 -19.09 19.12
C ALA A 4 -21.23 -19.24 17.72
N ALA A 5 -20.49 -19.03 16.63
CA ALA A 5 -21.07 -18.87 15.30
C ALA A 5 -21.20 -20.16 14.46
N ARG A 6 -20.70 -21.32 14.93
CA ARG A 6 -20.78 -22.63 14.23
C ARG A 6 -20.62 -22.58 12.70
N VAL A 7 -19.73 -21.74 12.19
CA VAL A 7 -19.45 -21.71 10.76
C VAL A 7 -18.45 -22.82 10.47
N THR A 8 -18.95 -23.95 10.00
CA THR A 8 -18.16 -25.01 9.37
C THR A 8 -17.62 -24.47 8.05
N VAL A 9 -16.56 -23.65 8.08
CA VAL A 9 -15.83 -23.28 6.87
C VAL A 9 -14.70 -24.29 6.73
N ASP A 10 -14.96 -25.31 5.94
CA ASP A 10 -13.91 -26.15 5.38
C ASP A 10 -12.92 -25.22 4.66
N ARG A 11 -11.69 -25.11 5.19
CA ARG A 11 -10.71 -24.11 4.73
C ARG A 11 -9.94 -24.68 3.55
N TYR A 12 -10.14 -24.11 2.37
CA TYR A 12 -9.49 -24.54 1.13
C TYR A 12 -8.04 -24.03 0.97
N VAL A 13 -7.48 -23.22 1.89
CA VAL A 13 -6.10 -22.70 1.79
C VAL A 13 -5.42 -22.71 3.17
N PRO A 14 -4.16 -23.20 3.29
CA PRO A 14 -3.41 -23.14 4.54
C PRO A 14 -3.20 -21.70 5.00
N MET A 15 -3.32 -21.44 6.30
CA MET A 15 -3.07 -20.13 6.90
C MET A 15 -1.59 -19.74 6.67
N PRO A 16 -1.29 -18.62 5.98
CA PRO A 16 0.07 -18.10 5.93
C PRO A 16 0.49 -17.67 7.34
N ALA A 17 1.67 -18.11 7.78
CA ALA A 17 2.22 -17.84 9.11
C ALA A 17 2.83 -16.42 9.26
N SER A 18 2.37 -15.45 8.46
CA SER A 18 2.89 -14.08 8.45
C SER A 18 1.84 -13.11 8.98
N ALA A 19 2.24 -12.27 9.94
CA ALA A 19 1.37 -11.39 10.70
C ALA A 19 0.49 -10.51 9.78
N SER A 20 -0.82 -10.52 10.01
CA SER A 20 -1.83 -9.70 9.31
C SER A 20 -1.68 -8.20 9.55
N PHE A 21 -0.72 -7.80 10.39
CA PHE A 21 -0.43 -6.43 10.74
C PHE A 21 1.05 -6.12 10.49
N PRO A 22 1.37 -5.09 9.70
CA PRO A 22 0.52 -4.25 8.87
C PRO A 22 0.30 -4.85 7.47
N SER A 23 -0.69 -4.35 6.70
CA SER A 23 -0.92 -4.87 5.34
C SER A 23 0.25 -4.56 4.41
N GLY A 24 1.10 -5.55 4.14
CA GLY A 24 2.25 -5.41 3.24
C GLY A 24 1.85 -4.99 1.81
N HIS A 25 0.67 -5.39 1.33
CA HIS A 25 0.17 -4.98 0.02
C HIS A 25 -0.22 -3.50 -0.02
N THR A 26 -0.88 -3.00 1.03
CA THR A 26 -1.16 -1.57 1.14
C THR A 26 0.13 -0.78 1.32
N ALA A 27 1.06 -1.25 2.15
CA ALA A 27 2.35 -0.60 2.34
C ALA A 27 3.17 -0.51 1.04
N ALA A 28 3.25 -1.59 0.27
CA ALA A 28 3.96 -1.60 -1.01
C ALA A 28 3.29 -0.69 -2.05
N ALA A 29 1.96 -0.74 -2.16
CA ALA A 29 1.22 0.10 -3.11
C ALA A 29 1.37 1.59 -2.79
N VAL A 30 1.25 1.97 -1.51
CA VAL A 30 1.41 3.36 -1.06
C VAL A 30 2.86 3.82 -1.17
N ALA A 31 3.84 2.97 -0.86
CA ALA A 31 5.25 3.30 -1.05
C ALA A 31 5.59 3.58 -2.52
N PHE A 32 5.11 2.72 -3.43
CA PHE A 32 5.30 2.90 -4.87
C PHE A 32 4.64 4.18 -5.38
N ALA A 33 3.36 4.37 -5.08
CA ALA A 33 2.60 5.56 -5.51
C ALA A 33 3.26 6.86 -5.00
N THR A 34 3.73 6.86 -3.75
CA THR A 34 4.39 8.01 -3.13
C THR A 34 5.75 8.29 -3.77
N ALA A 35 6.60 7.28 -3.93
CA ALA A 35 7.94 7.44 -4.50
C ALA A 35 7.88 7.89 -5.96
N VAL A 36 7.01 7.27 -6.77
CA VAL A 36 6.83 7.64 -8.18
C VAL A 36 6.19 9.03 -8.29
N GLY A 37 5.21 9.37 -7.46
CA GLY A 37 4.58 10.69 -7.48
C GLY A 37 5.54 11.84 -7.19
N VAL A 38 6.62 11.60 -6.45
CA VAL A 38 7.68 12.60 -6.23
C VAL A 38 8.55 12.82 -7.47
N VAL A 39 8.78 11.79 -8.27
CA VAL A 39 9.61 11.85 -9.49
C VAL A 39 8.78 12.28 -10.71
N LEU A 40 7.53 11.81 -10.79
CA LEU A 40 6.57 12.05 -11.86
C LEU A 40 5.24 12.54 -11.24
N PRO A 41 5.11 13.85 -10.98
CA PRO A 41 3.93 14.42 -10.33
C PRO A 41 2.61 14.11 -11.06
N GLU A 42 2.65 14.02 -12.39
CA GLU A 42 1.49 13.67 -13.22
C GLU A 42 0.93 12.27 -12.92
N ALA A 43 1.79 11.35 -12.47
CA ALA A 43 1.40 9.99 -12.11
C ALA A 43 0.88 9.88 -10.66
N ALA A 44 1.04 10.92 -9.83
CA ALA A 44 0.69 10.86 -8.40
C ALA A 44 -0.80 10.59 -8.18
N VAL A 45 -1.68 11.27 -8.92
CA VAL A 45 -3.14 11.10 -8.81
C VAL A 45 -3.61 9.71 -9.25
N PRO A 46 -3.28 9.20 -10.47
CA PRO A 46 -3.72 7.86 -10.87
C PRO A 46 -3.13 6.76 -9.99
N LEU A 47 -1.88 6.88 -9.55
CA LEU A 47 -1.26 5.89 -8.65
C LEU A 47 -1.85 5.94 -7.23
N GLY A 48 -2.17 7.14 -6.73
CA GLY A 48 -2.86 7.30 -5.45
C GLY A 48 -4.26 6.69 -5.46
N ALA A 49 -5.00 6.85 -6.55
CA ALA A 49 -6.29 6.20 -6.74
C ALA A 49 -6.17 4.67 -6.78
N LEU A 50 -5.16 4.15 -7.48
CA LEU A 50 -4.88 2.71 -7.52
C LEU A 50 -4.51 2.15 -6.14
N ALA A 51 -3.63 2.84 -5.40
CA ALA A 51 -3.25 2.44 -4.04
C ALA A 51 -4.46 2.46 -3.08
N SER A 52 -5.35 3.45 -3.24
CA SER A 52 -6.61 3.52 -2.49
C SER A 52 -7.54 2.36 -2.84
N ALA A 53 -7.65 1.99 -4.12
CA ALA A 53 -8.43 0.83 -4.57
C ALA A 53 -7.87 -0.49 -4.02
N VAL A 54 -6.55 -0.63 -3.90
CA VAL A 54 -5.90 -1.78 -3.24
C VAL A 54 -6.27 -1.84 -1.76
N GLY A 55 -6.17 -0.71 -1.04
CA GLY A 55 -6.59 -0.61 0.36
C GLY A 55 -8.07 -0.97 0.55
N TYR A 56 -8.94 -0.42 -0.30
CA TYR A 56 -10.37 -0.72 -0.30
C TYR A 56 -10.66 -2.21 -0.54
N SER A 57 -10.01 -2.83 -1.53
CA SER A 57 -10.16 -4.27 -1.82
C SER A 57 -9.82 -5.15 -0.62
N ARG A 58 -8.81 -4.76 0.17
CA ARG A 58 -8.41 -5.46 1.40
C ARG A 58 -9.42 -5.36 2.54
N VAL A 59 -10.10 -4.21 2.68
CA VAL A 59 -11.21 -4.05 3.63
C VAL A 59 -12.45 -4.80 3.13
N HIS A 60 -12.77 -4.69 1.85
CA HIS A 60 -13.96 -5.27 1.24
C HIS A 60 -13.96 -6.80 1.26
N THR A 61 -12.79 -7.43 1.10
CA THR A 61 -12.64 -8.90 1.20
C THR A 61 -12.62 -9.41 2.65
N GLY A 62 -12.72 -8.54 3.64
CA GLY A 62 -12.83 -8.90 5.06
C GLY A 62 -11.56 -9.49 5.69
N VAL A 63 -10.43 -9.43 4.97
CA VAL A 63 -9.14 -9.98 5.43
C VAL A 63 -8.34 -8.99 6.28
N HIS A 64 -8.70 -7.70 6.27
CA HIS A 64 -8.06 -6.65 7.05
C HIS A 64 -9.08 -5.66 7.60
N TYR A 65 -8.84 -5.18 8.82
CA TYR A 65 -9.60 -4.07 9.37
C TYR A 65 -9.18 -2.76 8.69
N PRO A 66 -10.06 -1.74 8.60
CA PRO A 66 -9.68 -0.42 8.10
C PRO A 66 -8.44 0.18 8.79
N GLY A 67 -8.24 -0.14 10.07
CA GLY A 67 -7.04 0.22 10.83
C GLY A 67 -5.74 -0.39 10.29
N ASP A 68 -5.78 -1.62 9.78
CA ASP A 68 -4.61 -2.32 9.21
C ASP A 68 -4.18 -1.67 7.88
N VAL A 69 -5.15 -1.17 7.12
CA VAL A 69 -4.93 -0.42 5.88
C VAL A 69 -4.37 0.96 6.17
N ALA A 70 -4.87 1.66 7.19
CA ALA A 70 -4.31 2.94 7.62
C ALA A 70 -2.85 2.80 8.11
N ALA A 71 -2.56 1.79 8.95
CA ALA A 71 -1.21 1.50 9.41
C ALA A 71 -0.28 1.11 8.25
N GLY A 72 -0.76 0.30 7.30
CA GLY A 72 -0.05 -0.03 6.07
C GLY A 72 0.27 1.21 5.22
N ALA A 73 -0.67 2.13 5.07
CA ALA A 73 -0.46 3.37 4.32
C ALA A 73 0.61 4.27 4.96
N VAL A 74 0.56 4.45 6.29
CA VAL A 74 1.59 5.22 7.03
C VAL A 74 2.98 4.60 6.82
N LEU A 75 3.10 3.28 6.93
CA LEU A 75 4.37 2.60 6.69
C LEU A 75 4.85 2.70 5.24
N GLY A 76 3.92 2.66 4.28
CA GLY A 76 4.23 2.89 2.87
C GLY A 76 4.82 4.27 2.62
N ILE A 77 4.20 5.32 3.19
CA ILE A 77 4.69 6.71 3.09
C ILE A 77 6.07 6.83 3.73
N ALA A 78 6.25 6.30 4.94
CA ALA A 78 7.53 6.32 5.65
C ALA A 78 8.63 5.60 4.86
N SER A 79 8.32 4.46 4.25
CA SER A 79 9.25 3.69 3.42
C SER A 79 9.65 4.46 2.16
N ALA A 80 8.68 5.11 1.49
CA ALA A 80 8.97 5.96 0.33
C ALA A 80 9.86 7.15 0.71
N ALA A 81 9.58 7.81 1.83
CA ALA A 81 10.39 8.92 2.32
C ALA A 81 11.84 8.47 2.61
N ALA A 82 12.03 7.33 3.27
CA ALA A 82 13.35 6.76 3.53
C ALA A 82 14.09 6.43 2.21
N ALA A 83 13.40 5.80 1.26
CA ALA A 83 13.98 5.46 -0.05
C ALA A 83 14.41 6.71 -0.83
N LEU A 84 13.57 7.76 -0.86
CA LEU A 84 13.89 9.03 -1.53
C LEU A 84 15.02 9.79 -0.84
N ALA A 85 15.11 9.72 0.49
CA ALA A 85 16.20 10.32 1.25
C ALA A 85 17.55 9.63 0.94
N ALA A 86 17.54 8.30 0.80
CA ALA A 86 18.71 7.50 0.44
C ALA A 86 19.04 7.57 -1.06
N ALA A 87 18.08 7.95 -1.91
CA ALA A 87 18.28 8.02 -3.36
C ALA A 87 19.24 9.16 -3.74
N PRO A 88 20.14 8.93 -4.71
CA PRO A 88 21.05 9.96 -5.22
C PRO A 88 20.26 11.13 -5.82
N ALA A 89 20.82 12.34 -5.75
CA ALA A 89 20.15 13.59 -6.14
C ALA A 89 19.57 13.59 -7.57
N ARG A 90 20.10 12.76 -8.48
CA ARG A 90 19.58 12.55 -9.84
C ARG A 90 18.14 12.03 -9.88
N VAL A 91 17.71 11.23 -8.90
CA VAL A 91 16.35 10.65 -8.83
C VAL A 91 15.33 11.69 -8.31
N ARG A 92 15.80 12.75 -7.64
CA ARG A 92 14.97 13.82 -7.06
C ARG A 92 14.64 14.94 -8.03
N GLN A 93 15.19 14.94 -9.24
CA GLN A 93 14.93 15.97 -10.24
C GLN A 93 13.60 15.65 -10.93
N PRO A 94 12.55 16.50 -10.83
CA PRO A 94 11.37 16.36 -11.65
C PRO A 94 11.82 16.44 -13.10
N SER A 95 11.45 15.47 -13.93
CA SER A 95 11.62 15.64 -15.37
C SER A 95 10.73 16.81 -15.79
N THR A 96 11.32 17.99 -15.96
CA THR A 96 10.69 19.05 -16.75
C THR A 96 10.54 18.50 -18.14
N PHE A 97 9.37 17.91 -18.42
CA PHE A 97 8.92 17.64 -19.77
C PHE A 97 8.60 19.02 -20.36
N THR A 98 9.65 19.71 -20.80
CA THR A 98 9.51 20.90 -21.63
C THR A 98 8.94 20.41 -22.95
N ALA A 99 7.61 20.41 -23.04
CA ALA A 99 6.89 20.18 -24.27
C ALA A 99 7.31 21.28 -25.25
N TRP A 100 7.92 20.87 -26.37
CA TRP A 100 8.06 21.69 -27.56
C TRP A 100 6.72 21.74 -28.30
#